data_AF-A0A2P8NH20-F1
#
_entry.id   AF-A0A2P8NH20-F1
#
_cell.length_a   1.000
_cell.length_b   1.000
_cell.length_c   1.000
_cell.angle_alpha   90.00
_cell.angle_beta   90.00
_cell.angle_gamma   90.00
#
_symmetry.space_group_name_H-M   'P 1'
#
loop_
_entity.id
_entity.type
_entity.pdbx_description
1 polymer ?
#
loop_
_entity_poly.entity_id
_entity_poly.type
_entity_poly.pdbx_seq_one_letter_code
_entity_poly.pdbx_strand_id
1 'polypeptide(L)'
;MKFLTRAIAGAALLAVAPAAANQLVVTDIHWPYIDSYCTFWRKDHSFNFNDPESWRFVFFTQKDSLHEPYPETGFIALGHQLRQLELVSAAELETGEERRYRSLGPSPHDVVVTMTAGEAGVESTGYSGTIAVEGPYGSETVAFQGDCGV
;
A
#
# COMPACT_ATOMS: atom_id res chain seq x y z
N MET A 1 -46.41 -61.72 9.24
CA MET A 1 -46.63 -60.31 8.85
C MET A 1 -45.32 -59.56 9.06
N LYS A 2 -44.75 -58.98 8.00
CA LYS A 2 -43.44 -58.29 7.99
C LYS A 2 -43.64 -56.83 8.43
N PHE A 3 -42.89 -56.35 9.41
CA PHE A 3 -42.76 -54.92 9.70
C PHE A 3 -41.34 -54.46 9.36
N LEU A 4 -41.25 -53.52 8.43
CA LEU A 4 -40.03 -52.91 7.92
C LEU A 4 -39.43 -51.93 8.93
N THR A 5 -38.14 -52.09 9.22
CA THR A 5 -37.29 -51.11 9.89
C THR A 5 -36.92 -50.00 8.89
N ARG A 6 -37.35 -48.75 9.13
CA ARG A 6 -36.87 -47.58 8.38
C ARG A 6 -35.64 -47.01 9.08
N ALA A 7 -34.48 -47.14 8.46
CA ALA A 7 -33.28 -46.36 8.82
C ALA A 7 -33.43 -44.94 8.26
N ILE A 8 -33.36 -43.94 9.14
CA ILE A 8 -33.27 -42.52 8.76
C ILE A 8 -31.78 -42.19 8.67
N ALA A 9 -31.27 -42.04 7.45
CA ALA A 9 -29.94 -41.51 7.22
C ALA A 9 -29.95 -39.99 7.44
N GLY A 10 -29.38 -39.54 8.56
CA GLY A 10 -29.13 -38.13 8.82
C GLY A 10 -27.94 -37.66 7.98
N ALA A 11 -28.20 -36.86 6.95
CA ALA A 11 -27.16 -36.17 6.19
C ALA A 11 -26.60 -35.02 7.04
N ALA A 12 -25.35 -35.15 7.49
CA ALA A 12 -24.60 -34.07 8.11
C ALA A 12 -24.25 -33.03 7.03
N LEU A 13 -24.96 -31.90 7.03
CA LEU A 13 -24.60 -30.72 6.25
C LEU A 13 -23.35 -30.09 6.87
N LEU A 14 -22.19 -30.33 6.24
CA LEU A 14 -20.97 -29.57 6.50
C LEU A 14 -21.21 -28.13 6.00
N ALA A 15 -21.52 -27.22 6.94
CA ALA A 15 -21.54 -25.80 6.65
C ALA A 15 -20.10 -25.33 6.41
N VAL A 16 -19.76 -25.07 5.15
CA VAL A 16 -18.52 -24.38 4.80
C VAL A 16 -18.68 -22.94 5.26
N ALA A 17 -17.96 -22.54 6.30
CA ALA A 17 -17.91 -21.15 6.72
C ALA A 17 -17.33 -20.31 5.57
N PRO A 18 -17.91 -19.15 5.24
CA PRO A 18 -17.33 -18.27 4.23
C PRO A 18 -15.94 -17.85 4.71
N ALA A 19 -14.93 -18.01 3.85
CA ALA A 19 -13.62 -17.43 4.07
C ALA A 19 -13.82 -15.93 4.30
N ALA A 20 -13.41 -15.43 5.47
CA ALA A 20 -13.38 -14.00 5.72
C ALA A 20 -12.55 -13.37 4.60
N ALA A 21 -13.14 -12.46 3.83
CA ALA A 21 -12.39 -11.69 2.86
C ALA A 21 -11.31 -10.95 3.64
N ASN A 22 -10.03 -11.27 3.38
CA ASN A 22 -8.92 -10.53 3.98
C ASN A 22 -9.06 -9.08 3.56
N GLN A 23 -9.40 -8.21 4.51
CA GLN A 23 -9.42 -6.77 4.27
C GLN A 23 -7.98 -6.33 4.00
N LEU A 24 -7.77 -5.57 2.92
CA LEU A 24 -6.46 -4.99 2.62
C LEU A 24 -6.07 -4.03 3.75
N VAL A 25 -4.85 -4.16 4.23
CA VAL A 25 -4.24 -3.22 5.19
C VAL A 25 -3.90 -1.93 4.45
N VAL A 26 -3.25 -2.03 3.29
CA VAL A 26 -2.93 -0.89 2.43
C VAL A 26 -4.07 -0.67 1.46
N THR A 27 -4.73 0.47 1.55
CA THR A 27 -5.86 0.84 0.70
C THR A 27 -5.47 1.97 -0.24
N ASP A 28 -6.22 2.11 -1.33
CA ASP A 28 -5.93 3.16 -2.31
C ASP A 28 -6.30 4.55 -1.77
N ILE A 29 -5.46 5.53 -2.08
CA ILE A 29 -5.67 6.95 -1.93
C ILE A 29 -6.14 7.48 -3.28
N HIS A 30 -7.32 8.09 -3.33
CA HIS A 30 -7.75 8.89 -4.47
C HIS A 30 -7.54 10.37 -4.13
N TRP A 31 -6.53 10.99 -4.73
CA TRP A 31 -6.19 12.38 -4.47
C TRP A 31 -5.74 13.08 -5.74
N PRO A 32 -6.69 13.45 -6.62
CA PRO A 32 -6.37 14.28 -7.76
C PRO A 32 -5.85 15.64 -7.29
N TYR A 33 -4.84 16.17 -7.98
CA TYR A 33 -4.24 17.50 -7.75
C TYR A 33 -3.32 17.66 -6.54
N ILE A 34 -2.75 16.57 -6.02
CA ILE A 34 -1.73 16.69 -4.98
C ILE A 34 -0.40 17.20 -5.55
N ASP A 35 0.25 18.10 -4.82
CA ASP A 35 1.66 18.45 -5.06
C ASP A 35 2.54 17.42 -4.35
N SER A 36 2.93 16.39 -5.09
CA SER A 36 3.65 15.21 -4.59
C SER A 36 5.04 15.12 -5.20
N TYR A 37 6.02 14.77 -4.37
CA TYR A 37 7.38 14.47 -4.80
C TYR A 37 7.47 13.06 -5.37
N CYS A 38 7.12 12.03 -4.60
CA CYS A 38 6.95 10.66 -5.08
C CYS A 38 5.47 10.27 -5.16
N THR A 39 5.07 9.54 -6.20
CA THR A 39 3.75 8.88 -6.28
C THR A 39 3.88 7.43 -6.68
N PHE A 40 3.36 6.52 -5.86
CA PHE A 40 3.40 5.08 -6.10
C PHE A 40 1.99 4.51 -6.15
N TRP A 41 1.73 3.66 -7.15
CA TRP A 41 0.50 2.89 -7.29
C TRP A 41 0.81 1.39 -7.37
N ARG A 42 -0.21 0.56 -7.13
CA ARG A 42 -0.04 -0.91 -7.19
C ARG A 42 0.47 -1.31 -8.57
N LYS A 43 1.36 -2.31 -8.63
CA LYS A 43 1.97 -2.75 -9.90
C LYS A 43 0.95 -3.29 -10.92
N ASP A 44 -0.18 -3.80 -10.45
CA ASP A 44 -1.29 -4.28 -11.28
C ASP A 44 -2.31 -3.18 -11.65
N HIS A 45 -2.11 -1.95 -11.17
CA HIS A 45 -2.92 -0.79 -11.51
C HIS A 45 -2.34 -0.02 -12.70
N SER A 46 -3.21 0.44 -13.59
CA SER A 46 -2.82 1.20 -14.78
C SER A 46 -3.13 2.68 -14.58
N PHE A 47 -2.09 3.49 -14.35
CA PHE A 47 -2.20 4.94 -14.24
C PHE A 47 -2.36 5.60 -15.62
N ASN A 48 -3.24 6.60 -15.71
CA ASN A 48 -3.43 7.43 -16.89
C ASN A 48 -3.60 8.90 -16.47
N PHE A 49 -2.63 9.73 -16.87
CA PHE A 49 -2.63 11.16 -16.56
C PHE A 49 -3.90 11.90 -17.02
N ASN A 50 -4.50 11.48 -18.13
CA ASN A 50 -5.70 12.12 -18.68
C ASN A 50 -7.02 11.58 -18.08
N ASP A 51 -6.93 10.64 -17.13
CA ASP A 51 -8.07 10.03 -16.47
C ASP A 51 -7.92 10.09 -14.94
N PRO A 52 -8.50 11.10 -14.27
CA PRO A 52 -8.43 11.27 -12.82
C PRO A 52 -8.96 10.08 -12.01
N GLU A 53 -9.82 9.22 -12.58
CA GLU A 53 -10.30 8.02 -11.89
C GLU A 53 -9.19 6.96 -11.73
N SER A 54 -8.16 7.02 -12.59
CA SER A 54 -6.98 6.18 -12.50
C SER A 54 -5.95 6.66 -11.47
N TRP A 55 -6.17 7.80 -10.79
CA TRP A 55 -5.19 8.38 -9.85
C TRP A 55 -5.36 7.75 -8.47
N ARG A 56 -5.07 6.44 -8.39
CA ARG A 56 -5.23 5.58 -7.21
C ARG A 56 -3.85 5.16 -6.72
N PHE A 57 -3.41 5.80 -5.65
CA PHE A 57 -2.05 5.65 -5.11
C PHE A 57 -2.07 4.80 -3.85
N VAL A 58 -0.97 4.11 -3.56
CA VAL A 58 -0.77 3.40 -2.28
C VAL A 58 0.21 4.12 -1.38
N PHE A 59 1.02 5.02 -1.93
CA PHE A 59 1.96 5.83 -1.18
C PHE A 59 2.30 7.07 -2.00
N PHE A 60 2.48 8.20 -1.32
CA PHE A 60 3.08 9.38 -1.93
C PHE A 60 3.90 10.14 -0.89
N THR A 61 4.79 11.01 -1.36
CA THR A 61 5.50 11.94 -0.49
C THR A 61 5.29 13.37 -0.93
N GLN A 62 5.46 14.30 -0.01
CA GLN A 62 5.55 15.73 -0.28
C GLN A 62 6.90 16.23 0.24
N LYS A 63 7.52 17.15 -0.49
CA LYS A 63 8.77 17.78 -0.10
C LYS A 63 8.48 19.25 0.16
N ASP A 64 8.65 19.72 1.40
CA ASP A 64 8.49 21.15 1.68
C ASP A 64 9.67 21.89 1.03
N SER A 65 9.35 22.76 0.07
CA SER A 65 10.30 23.51 -0.76
C SER A 65 10.65 24.89 -0.20
N LEU A 66 10.16 25.26 0.99
CA LEU A 66 10.32 26.60 1.54
C LEU A 66 11.61 26.77 2.34
N HIS A 67 12.12 25.73 3.01
CA HIS A 67 13.30 25.82 3.86
C HIS A 67 14.17 24.56 3.82
N GLU A 68 15.48 24.74 3.72
CA GLU A 68 16.44 23.63 3.82
C GLU A 68 16.65 23.18 5.29
N PRO A 69 16.79 21.87 5.56
CA PRO A 69 16.72 20.75 4.61
C PRO A 69 15.27 20.47 4.23
N TYR A 70 14.93 20.47 2.92
CA TYR A 70 13.57 20.27 2.41
C TYR A 70 12.97 18.95 2.91
N PRO A 71 12.17 18.95 3.99
CA PRO A 71 11.77 17.72 4.64
C PRO A 71 10.76 16.98 3.77
N GLU A 72 10.98 15.69 3.58
CA GLU A 72 10.03 14.80 2.90
C GLU A 72 9.04 14.22 3.92
N THR A 73 7.75 14.39 3.67
CA THR A 73 6.65 13.79 4.44
C THR A 73 5.99 12.69 3.62
N GLY A 74 5.93 11.47 4.14
CA GLY A 74 5.25 10.35 3.48
C GLY A 74 3.78 10.24 3.88
N PHE A 75 2.97 9.64 3.01
CA PHE A 75 1.55 9.39 3.24
C PHE A 75 1.13 8.03 2.69
N ILE A 76 0.24 7.36 3.42
CA ILE A 76 -0.32 6.05 3.06
C ILE A 76 -1.74 5.94 3.60
N ALA A 77 -2.66 5.25 2.90
CA ALA A 77 -3.96 4.92 3.46
C ALA A 77 -3.93 3.50 4.04
N LEU A 78 -4.14 3.40 5.35
CA LEU A 78 -4.19 2.14 6.09
C LEU A 78 -5.62 1.89 6.55
N GLY A 79 -6.25 0.81 6.10
CA GLY A 79 -7.64 0.50 6.41
C GLY A 79 -8.62 1.65 6.05
N HIS A 80 -8.43 2.26 4.89
CA HIS A 80 -9.17 3.43 4.41
C HIS A 80 -8.96 4.73 5.21
N GLN A 81 -7.92 4.79 6.06
CA GLN A 81 -7.54 6.00 6.78
C GLN A 81 -6.21 6.53 6.28
N LEU A 82 -6.19 7.76 5.77
CA LEU A 82 -4.96 8.44 5.41
C LEU A 82 -4.11 8.69 6.66
N ARG A 83 -2.85 8.26 6.60
CA ARG A 83 -1.85 8.42 7.66
C ARG A 83 -0.67 9.21 7.11
N GLN A 84 -0.27 10.22 7.88
CA GLN A 84 1.01 10.88 7.70
C GLN A 84 2.11 10.02 8.32
N LEU A 85 3.27 10.00 7.67
CA LEU A 85 4.42 9.20 8.03
C LEU A 85 5.61 10.10 8.37
N GLU A 86 6.36 9.70 9.40
CA GLU A 86 7.68 10.25 9.71
C GLU A 86 8.75 9.31 9.17
N LEU A 87 9.76 9.86 8.49
CA LEU A 87 10.93 9.10 8.05
C LEU A 87 11.80 8.75 9.26
N VAL A 88 11.95 7.46 9.53
CA VAL A 88 12.77 6.93 10.62
C VAL A 88 14.22 6.72 10.17
N SER A 89 14.41 6.21 8.94
CA SER A 89 15.73 6.01 8.35
C SER A 89 15.65 5.86 6.83
N ALA A 90 16.73 6.22 6.14
CA ALA A 90 16.94 5.93 4.74
C ALA A 90 18.31 5.28 4.54
N ALA A 91 18.40 4.33 3.61
CA ALA A 91 19.64 3.63 3.26
C ALA A 91 19.73 3.39 1.76
N GLU A 92 20.90 3.67 1.19
CA GLU A 92 21.23 3.26 -0.18
C GLU A 92 21.47 1.76 -0.24
N LEU A 93 20.97 1.13 -1.30
CA LEU A 93 21.18 -0.26 -1.67
C LEU A 93 21.94 -0.32 -3.00
N GLU A 94 22.48 -1.49 -3.35
CA GLU A 94 23.22 -1.65 -4.62
C GLU A 94 22.38 -1.28 -5.85
N THR A 95 21.06 -1.50 -5.81
CA THR A 95 20.15 -1.30 -6.95
C THR A 95 19.09 -0.22 -6.70
N GLY A 96 19.18 0.55 -5.62
CA GLY A 96 18.15 1.54 -5.28
C GLY A 96 18.25 1.95 -3.81
N GLU A 97 17.13 2.08 -3.12
CA GLU A 97 17.10 2.55 -1.73
C GLU A 97 16.02 1.86 -0.88
N GLU A 98 16.23 1.88 0.43
CA GLU A 98 15.25 1.49 1.44
C GLU A 98 14.93 2.69 2.33
N ARG A 99 13.64 3.03 2.43
CA ARG A 99 13.14 4.07 3.34
C ARG A 99 12.21 3.43 4.37
N ARG A 100 12.47 3.70 5.65
CA ARG A 100 11.66 3.23 6.76
C ARG A 100 10.93 4.40 7.36
N TYR A 101 9.63 4.23 7.50
CA TYR A 101 8.73 5.22 8.06
C TYR A 101 7.93 4.64 9.22
N ARG A 102 7.41 5.54 10.04
CA ARG A 102 6.42 5.23 11.07
C ARG A 102 5.23 6.16 10.95
N SER A 103 4.02 5.61 11.01
CA SER A 103 2.81 6.43 10.93
C SER A 103 2.58 7.22 12.21
N LEU A 104 2.12 8.46 12.07
CA LEU A 104 1.75 9.31 13.20
C LEU A 104 0.38 8.95 13.79
N GLY A 105 0.20 9.28 15.06
CA GLY A 105 -1.06 9.11 15.79
C GLY A 105 -1.13 7.86 16.67
N PRO A 106 -2.32 7.54 17.22
CA PRO A 106 -2.48 6.40 18.11
C PRO A 106 -2.35 5.08 17.34
N SER A 107 -1.58 4.14 17.90
CA SER A 107 -1.32 2.80 17.36
C SER A 107 -0.55 2.84 16.02
N PRO A 108 0.76 3.18 16.05
CA PRO A 108 1.54 3.38 14.84
C PRO A 108 1.76 2.08 14.06
N HIS A 109 1.89 2.23 12.74
CA HIS A 109 2.34 1.20 11.81
C HIS A 109 3.77 1.51 11.36
N ASP A 110 4.56 0.47 11.22
CA ASP A 110 5.86 0.51 10.57
C ASP A 110 5.68 0.28 9.08
N VAL A 111 6.31 1.11 8.25
CA VAL A 111 6.22 1.08 6.80
C VAL A 111 7.62 1.05 6.22
N VAL A 112 7.95 0.02 5.45
CA VAL A 112 9.23 -0.10 4.76
C VAL A 112 8.98 -0.03 3.26
N VAL A 113 9.59 0.95 2.61
CA VAL A 113 9.55 1.12 1.16
C VAL A 113 10.92 0.75 0.61
N THR A 114 10.99 -0.35 -0.12
CA THR A 114 12.19 -0.75 -0.87
C THR A 114 11.94 -0.43 -2.33
N MET A 115 12.79 0.39 -2.92
CA MET A 115 12.61 0.87 -4.29
C MET A 115 13.87 0.66 -5.13
N THR A 116 13.67 0.29 -6.38
CA THR A 116 14.68 0.11 -7.41
C THR A 116 14.46 1.17 -8.47
N ALA A 117 15.50 1.95 -8.77
CA ALA A 117 15.45 2.98 -9.79
C ALA A 117 15.33 2.34 -11.19
N GLY A 118 14.50 2.93 -12.03
CA GLY A 118 14.26 2.54 -13.41
C GLY A 118 14.75 3.62 -14.39
N GLU A 119 13.95 3.89 -15.41
CA GLU A 119 14.23 4.93 -16.39
C GLU A 119 14.19 6.32 -15.73
N ALA A 120 15.22 7.14 -16.00
CA ALA A 120 15.32 8.50 -15.53
C ALA A 120 15.07 9.48 -16.68
N GLY A 121 14.17 10.43 -16.47
CA GLY A 121 13.89 11.56 -17.34
C GLY A 121 14.47 12.87 -16.80
N VAL A 122 14.13 13.97 -17.46
CA VAL A 122 14.56 15.32 -17.06
C VAL A 122 13.84 15.78 -15.78
N GLU A 123 12.59 15.37 -15.61
CA GLU A 123 11.71 15.87 -14.53
C GLU A 123 11.40 14.82 -13.46
N SER A 124 11.64 13.53 -13.74
CA SER A 124 11.36 12.44 -12.79
C SER A 124 12.23 11.22 -13.04
N THR A 125 12.35 10.37 -12.02
CA THR A 125 12.89 9.01 -12.13
C THR A 125 11.81 8.00 -11.79
N GLY A 126 11.64 7.00 -12.66
CA GLY A 126 10.72 5.90 -12.42
C GLY A 126 11.27 4.95 -11.36
N TYR A 127 10.38 4.41 -10.53
CA TYR A 127 10.70 3.45 -9.47
C TYR A 127 9.75 2.26 -9.50
N SER A 128 10.24 1.13 -9.05
CA SER A 128 9.43 -0.04 -8.72
C SER A 128 9.95 -0.72 -7.47
N GLY A 129 9.09 -1.46 -6.78
CA GLY A 129 9.52 -2.12 -5.55
C GLY A 129 8.38 -2.62 -4.70
N THR A 130 8.58 -2.59 -3.39
CA THR A 130 7.61 -3.07 -2.41
C THR A 130 7.41 -2.10 -1.26
N ILE A 131 6.17 -1.98 -0.80
CA ILE A 131 5.79 -1.34 0.46
C ILE A 131 5.34 -2.45 1.42
N ALA A 132 6.11 -2.69 2.48
CA ALA A 132 5.73 -3.59 3.55
C ALA A 132 5.18 -2.77 4.73
N VAL A 133 4.03 -3.16 5.23
CA VAL A 133 3.38 -2.55 6.39
C VAL A 133 3.22 -3.58 7.49
N GLU A 134 3.51 -3.19 8.73
CA GLU A 134 3.23 -3.96 9.93
C GLU A 134 2.59 -3.06 10.98
N GLY A 135 1.50 -3.53 11.61
CA GLY A 135 0.90 -2.81 12.73
C GLY A 135 -0.45 -3.36 13.19
N PRO A 136 -1.25 -2.54 13.89
CA PRO A 136 -2.53 -2.96 14.49
C PRO A 136 -3.58 -3.51 13.51
N TYR A 137 -3.48 -3.16 12.23
CA TYR A 137 -4.39 -3.67 11.18
C TYR A 137 -3.90 -4.98 10.55
N GLY A 138 -2.74 -5.49 11.00
CA GLY A 138 -2.07 -6.65 10.43
C GLY A 138 -0.85 -6.25 9.61
N SER A 139 -0.42 -7.18 8.76
CA SER A 139 0.73 -7.01 7.89
C SER A 139 0.34 -7.23 6.43
N GLU A 140 0.87 -6.42 5.53
CA GLU A 140 0.68 -6.54 4.07
C GLU A 140 1.96 -6.09 3.36
N THR A 141 2.29 -6.75 2.26
CA THR A 141 3.30 -6.27 1.31
C THR A 141 2.65 -5.99 -0.04
N VAL A 142 2.82 -4.77 -0.54
CA VAL A 142 2.29 -4.31 -1.83
C VAL A 142 3.44 -4.09 -2.80
N ALA A 143 3.39 -4.74 -3.96
CA ALA A 143 4.26 -4.39 -5.07
C ALA A 143 3.76 -3.10 -5.74
N PHE A 144 4.67 -2.17 -6.01
CA PHE A 144 4.33 -0.88 -6.61
C PHE A 144 5.17 -0.57 -7.84
N GLN A 145 4.67 0.41 -8.60
CA GLN A 145 5.43 1.19 -9.55
C GLN A 145 5.06 2.67 -9.39
N GLY A 146 5.91 3.57 -9.85
CA GLY A 146 5.62 4.99 -9.85
C GLY A 146 6.84 5.82 -10.18
N ASP A 147 6.82 7.08 -9.78
CA ASP A 147 7.93 8.00 -10.02
C ASP A 147 8.15 8.94 -8.84
N CYS A 148 9.36 9.51 -8.79
CA CYS A 148 9.70 10.63 -7.94
C CYS A 148 10.25 11.77 -8.80
N GLY A 149 9.81 13.00 -8.54
CA GLY A 149 10.37 14.21 -9.16
C GLY A 149 11.82 14.47 -8.75
N VAL A 150 12.51 15.38 -9.45
CA VAL A 150 13.87 15.84 -9.09
C VAL A 150 13.84 17.13 -8.27
#